data_AF-A0A1G2YWC3-F1
#
_entry.id   AF-A0A1G2YWC3-F1
#
_cell.length_a   1.000
_cell.length_b   1.000
_cell.length_c   1.000
_cell.angle_alpha   90.00
_cell.angle_beta   90.00
_cell.angle_gamma   90.00
#
_symmetry.space_group_name_H-M   'P 1'
#
loop_
_entity.id
_entity.type
_entity.pdbx_description
1 polymer ?
#
loop_
_entity_poly.entity_id
_entity_poly.type
_entity_poly.pdbx_seq_one_letter_code
_entity_poly.pdbx_strand_id
1 'polypeptide(L)'
;MKEAFRQHLHSSDDLQTTYEAIRAGFIALALEKNRRATPFVEQARALKEAAARAKTPAALLNMTDIQAALLTAAGDSPDLGCKHCLPKRTKEDARIARK
;
A
#
# COMPACT_ATOMS: atom_id res chain seq x y z
N MET A 1 -19.72 37.26 28.04
CA MET A 1 -18.93 36.88 26.85
C MET A 1 -19.81 36.00 25.97
N LYS A 2 -19.94 36.31 24.67
CA LYS A 2 -20.56 35.35 23.73
C LYS A 2 -19.58 34.18 23.54
N GLU A 3 -20.11 32.96 23.56
CA GLU A 3 -19.33 31.75 23.32
C GLU A 3 -18.68 31.80 21.93
N ALA A 4 -17.41 31.40 21.80
CA ALA A 4 -16.63 31.55 20.57
C ALA A 4 -17.28 30.86 19.36
N PHE A 5 -17.90 29.69 19.55
CA PHE A 5 -18.53 28.93 18.47
C PHE A 5 -19.80 29.61 17.92
N ARG A 6 -20.51 30.42 18.72
CA ARG A 6 -21.71 31.16 18.27
C ARG A 6 -21.39 32.28 17.27
N GLN A 7 -20.12 32.49 16.95
CA GLN A 7 -19.68 33.37 15.86
C GLN A 7 -19.88 32.73 14.47
N HIS A 8 -19.90 31.40 14.38
CA HIS A 8 -19.95 30.66 13.11
C HIS A 8 -20.97 29.52 13.08
N LEU A 9 -21.52 29.12 14.24
CA LEU A 9 -22.56 28.11 14.36
C LEU A 9 -23.84 28.75 14.89
N HIS A 10 -24.86 28.76 14.05
CA HIS A 10 -26.19 29.29 14.32
C HIS A 10 -27.22 28.16 14.50
N SER A 11 -26.98 26.99 13.90
CA SER A 11 -27.78 25.77 14.09
C SER A 11 -26.93 24.49 14.04
N SER A 12 -27.53 23.33 14.30
CA SER A 12 -26.89 22.02 14.12
C SER A 12 -26.51 21.74 12.66
N ASP A 13 -27.22 22.35 11.71
CA ASP A 13 -27.03 22.10 10.28
C ASP A 13 -25.73 22.71 9.76
N ASP A 14 -25.19 23.73 10.43
CA ASP A 14 -23.91 24.35 10.10
C ASP A 14 -22.71 23.39 10.29
N LEU A 15 -22.88 22.31 11.06
CA LEU A 15 -21.87 21.26 11.24
C LEU A 15 -21.99 20.13 10.19
N GLN A 16 -23.05 20.12 9.39
CA GLN A 16 -23.25 19.09 8.39
C GLN A 16 -22.42 19.41 7.14
N THR A 17 -21.62 18.45 6.71
CA THR A 17 -20.83 18.61 5.49
C THR A 17 -21.75 18.59 4.28
N THR A 18 -21.67 19.63 3.45
CA THR A 18 -22.46 19.72 2.23
C THR A 18 -22.06 18.64 1.23
N TYR A 19 -23.01 18.24 0.38
CA TYR A 19 -22.74 17.29 -0.70
C TYR A 19 -21.57 17.73 -1.60
N GLU A 20 -21.52 19.02 -1.94
CA GLU A 20 -20.44 19.58 -2.76
C GLU A 20 -19.07 19.50 -2.07
N ALA A 21 -19.02 19.73 -0.75
CA ALA A 21 -17.78 19.58 0.01
C ALA A 21 -17.32 18.11 0.07
N ILE A 22 -18.24 17.16 0.21
CA ILE A 22 -17.94 15.72 0.15
C ILE A 22 -17.40 15.36 -1.25
N ARG A 23 -18.11 15.77 -2.30
CA ARG A 23 -17.72 15.52 -3.70
C ARG A 23 -16.33 16.08 -4.00
N ALA A 24 -16.09 17.33 -3.63
CA ALA A 24 -14.78 17.97 -3.80
C ALA A 24 -13.68 17.23 -3.03
N GLY A 25 -13.97 16.81 -1.79
CA GLY A 25 -13.05 16.02 -0.97
C GLY A 25 -12.66 14.70 -1.62
N PHE A 26 -13.62 13.94 -2.15
CA PHE A 26 -13.34 12.68 -2.86
C PHE A 26 -12.51 12.87 -4.12
N ILE A 27 -12.79 13.92 -4.90
CA ILE A 27 -12.00 14.23 -6.10
C ILE A 27 -10.56 14.58 -5.73
N ALA A 28 -10.37 15.44 -4.71
CA ALA A 28 -9.04 15.81 -4.22
C ALA A 28 -8.27 14.59 -3.69
N LEU A 29 -8.94 13.73 -2.91
CA LEU A 29 -8.36 12.49 -2.39
C LEU A 29 -7.95 11.54 -3.52
N ALA A 30 -8.81 11.34 -4.52
CA ALA A 30 -8.53 10.47 -5.66
C ALA A 30 -7.35 11.00 -6.49
N LEU A 31 -7.29 12.31 -6.73
CA LEU A 31 -6.19 12.95 -7.45
C LEU A 31 -4.86 12.75 -6.72
N GLU A 32 -4.84 12.98 -5.41
CA GLU A 32 -3.63 12.82 -4.61
C GLU A 32 -3.21 11.35 -4.52
N LYS A 33 -4.16 10.43 -4.38
CA LYS A 33 -3.88 8.99 -4.40
C LYS A 33 -3.22 8.58 -5.74
N ASN A 34 -3.73 9.09 -6.86
CA ASN A 34 -3.16 8.79 -8.17
C ASN A 34 -1.74 9.35 -8.32
N ARG A 35 -1.46 10.55 -7.81
CA ARG A 35 -0.10 11.12 -7.79
C ARG A 35 0.88 10.26 -6.98
N ARG A 36 0.45 9.81 -5.80
CA ARG A 36 1.27 8.95 -4.93
C ARG A 36 1.41 7.52 -5.45
N ALA A 37 0.51 7.06 -6.32
CA ALA A 37 0.55 5.71 -6.87
C ALA A 37 1.69 5.51 -7.90
N THR A 38 2.12 6.57 -8.59
CA THR A 38 3.17 6.51 -9.62
C THR A 38 4.43 5.75 -9.21
N PRO A 39 5.10 6.06 -8.08
CA PRO A 39 6.31 5.34 -7.66
C PRO A 39 6.06 3.84 -7.41
N PHE A 40 4.88 3.44 -6.95
CA PHE A 40 4.55 2.02 -6.76
C PHE A 40 4.42 1.29 -8.10
N VAL A 41 3.85 1.95 -9.11
CA VAL A 41 3.78 1.39 -10.47
C VAL A 41 5.18 1.29 -11.09
N GLU A 42 6.04 2.26 -10.86
CA GLU A 42 7.44 2.24 -11.31
C GLU A 42 8.24 1.12 -10.64
N GLN A 43 8.10 0.94 -9.32
CA GLN A 43 8.71 -0.17 -8.58
C GLN A 43 8.24 -1.52 -9.12
N ALA A 44 6.95 -1.67 -9.44
CA ALA A 44 6.41 -2.89 -10.02
C ALA A 44 6.99 -3.17 -11.43
N ARG A 45 7.20 -2.13 -12.24
CA ARG A 45 7.86 -2.26 -13.56
C ARG A 45 9.32 -2.69 -13.41
N ALA A 46 10.08 -2.04 -12.53
CA ALA A 46 11.46 -2.40 -12.24
C ALA A 46 11.58 -3.85 -11.72
N LEU A 47 10.67 -4.25 -10.83
CA LEU A 47 10.59 -5.63 -10.34
C LEU A 47 10.34 -6.63 -11.48
N LYS A 48 9.44 -6.30 -12.40
CA LYS A 48 9.15 -7.16 -13.57
C LYS A 48 10.39 -7.33 -14.45
N GLU A 49 11.13 -6.26 -14.73
CA GLU A 49 12.38 -6.32 -15.50
C GLU A 49 13.46 -7.13 -14.77
N ALA A 50 13.61 -6.92 -13.46
CA ALA A 50 14.53 -7.69 -12.63
C ALA A 50 14.18 -9.19 -12.65
N ALA A 51 12.91 -9.54 -12.45
CA ALA A 51 12.41 -10.91 -12.41
C ALA A 51 12.47 -11.61 -13.78
N ALA A 52 12.38 -10.86 -14.89
CA ALA A 52 12.48 -11.41 -16.25
C ALA A 52 13.84 -12.09 -16.54
N ARG A 53 14.88 -11.79 -15.75
CA ARG A 53 16.18 -12.48 -15.84
C ARG A 53 16.11 -13.95 -15.38
N ALA A 54 15.15 -14.30 -14.53
CA ALA A 54 14.95 -15.66 -14.07
C ALA A 54 14.17 -16.48 -15.11
N LYS A 55 14.76 -17.60 -15.55
CA LYS A 55 14.11 -18.52 -16.51
C LYS A 55 13.10 -19.46 -15.85
N THR A 56 13.18 -19.62 -14.53
CA THR A 56 12.29 -20.49 -13.75
C THR A 56 11.85 -19.78 -12.47
N PRO A 57 10.65 -20.07 -11.96
CA PRO A 57 10.16 -19.46 -10.71
C PRO A 57 11.10 -19.71 -9.52
N ALA A 58 11.68 -20.91 -9.44
CA ALA A 58 12.63 -21.26 -8.38
C ALA A 58 13.92 -20.42 -8.44
N ALA A 59 14.31 -19.90 -9.62
CA ALA A 59 15.49 -19.06 -9.75
C ALA A 59 15.28 -17.66 -9.14
N LEU A 60 14.03 -17.19 -9.00
CA LEU A 60 13.71 -15.91 -8.34
C LEU A 60 14.12 -15.90 -6.86
N LEU A 61 14.13 -17.07 -6.19
CA LEU A 61 14.51 -17.18 -4.78
C LEU A 61 16.00 -16.91 -4.53
N ASN A 62 16.82 -17.11 -5.56
CA ASN A 62 18.27 -16.87 -5.50
C ASN A 62 18.62 -15.39 -5.73
N MET A 63 17.64 -14.57 -6.15
CA MET A 63 17.82 -13.16 -6.46
C MET A 63 17.56 -12.30 -5.22
N THR A 64 18.62 -11.93 -4.49
CA THR A 64 18.53 -11.17 -3.24
C THR A 64 17.97 -9.75 -3.40
N ASP A 65 18.10 -9.18 -4.58
CA ASP A 65 17.61 -7.85 -4.95
C ASP A 65 16.08 -7.74 -4.97
N ILE A 66 15.37 -8.83 -5.23
CA ILE A 66 13.90 -8.85 -5.31
C ILE A 66 13.21 -9.54 -4.14
N GLN A 67 13.96 -10.06 -3.15
CA GLN A 67 13.40 -10.84 -2.04
C GLN A 67 12.36 -10.07 -1.22
N ALA A 68 12.60 -8.79 -0.93
CA ALA A 68 11.65 -7.96 -0.19
C ALA A 68 10.33 -7.78 -0.95
N ALA A 69 10.40 -7.63 -2.28
CA ALA A 69 9.24 -7.51 -3.14
C ALA A 69 8.47 -8.84 -3.27
N LEU A 70 9.18 -9.97 -3.33
CA LEU A 70 8.56 -11.31 -3.32
C LEU A 70 7.85 -11.60 -2.01
N LEU A 71 8.45 -11.21 -0.88
CA LEU A 71 7.83 -11.33 0.45
C LEU A 71 6.54 -10.49 0.53
N THR A 72 6.60 -9.27 0.03
CA THR A 72 5.41 -8.38 -0.05
C THR A 72 4.33 -8.98 -0.95
N ALA A 73 4.71 -9.56 -2.09
CA ALA A 73 3.78 -10.25 -3.00
C ALA A 73 3.19 -11.53 -2.41
N ALA A 74 3.90 -12.19 -1.48
CA ALA A 74 3.39 -13.33 -0.72
C ALA A 74 2.36 -12.93 0.36
N GLY A 75 2.12 -11.63 0.55
CA GLY A 75 1.15 -11.10 1.51
C GLY A 75 1.77 -10.65 2.84
N ASP A 76 3.08 -10.77 3.00
CA ASP A 76 3.78 -10.28 4.19
C ASP A 76 4.04 -8.78 4.05
N SER A 77 3.25 -7.98 4.76
CA SER A 77 3.40 -6.53 4.76
C SER A 77 4.64 -6.13 5.56
N PRO A 78 5.66 -5.49 4.95
CA PRO A 78 6.90 -5.15 5.63
C PRO A 78 6.72 -4.09 6.73
N ASP A 79 5.69 -3.25 6.64
CA ASP A 79 5.46 -2.10 7.55
C ASP A 79 4.51 -2.40 8.71
N LEU A 80 3.54 -3.31 8.53
CA LEU A 80 2.52 -3.65 9.54
C LEU A 80 2.95 -4.76 10.52
N GLY A 81 4.21 -5.20 10.46
CA GLY A 81 4.85 -5.93 11.55
C GLY A 81 4.71 -7.46 11.47
N CYS A 82 5.77 -8.10 10.99
CA CYS A 82 6.07 -9.51 11.28
C CYS A 82 7.13 -9.60 12.39
N LYS A 83 6.87 -9.01 13.58
CA LYS A 83 7.77 -9.12 14.75
C LYS A 83 7.93 -10.57 15.26
N HIS A 84 7.09 -11.50 14.80
CA HIS A 84 7.06 -12.92 15.20
C HIS A 84 7.35 -13.89 14.03
N CYS A 85 7.69 -13.40 12.84
CA CYS A 85 7.95 -14.24 11.67
C CYS A 85 9.43 -14.64 11.69
N LEU A 86 9.72 -15.60 12.56
CA LEU A 86 11.03 -16.24 12.76
C LEU A 86 11.62 -16.84 11.46
N PRO A 87 12.94 -17.09 11.40
CA PRO A 87 13.72 -17.35 10.17
C PRO A 87 13.54 -18.75 9.58
N LYS A 88 12.33 -19.31 9.61
CA LYS A 88 12.03 -20.70 9.22
C LYS A 88 11.10 -20.83 8.00
N ARG A 89 10.46 -19.75 7.53
CA ARG A 89 9.50 -19.83 6.40
C ARG A 89 10.04 -19.50 5.01
N THR A 90 11.23 -18.93 4.88
CA THR A 90 11.77 -18.57 3.55
C THR A 90 12.15 -19.77 2.67
N LYS A 91 12.30 -20.98 3.24
CA LYS A 91 12.63 -22.21 2.48
C LYS A 91 11.46 -23.18 2.29
N GLU A 92 10.47 -23.15 3.18
CA GLU A 92 9.33 -24.09 3.16
C GLU A 92 8.29 -23.69 2.12
N ASP A 93 7.99 -22.39 1.99
CA ASP A 93 6.97 -21.90 1.04
C ASP A 93 7.44 -22.02 -0.43
N ALA A 94 8.75 -21.95 -0.65
CA ALA A 94 9.40 -22.28 -1.92
C ALA A 94 9.30 -23.76 -2.32
N ARG A 95 9.14 -24.67 -1.35
CA ARG A 95 9.00 -26.12 -1.59
C ARG A 95 7.57 -26.52 -1.93
N ILE A 96 6.57 -25.78 -1.47
CA ILE A 96 5.16 -26.10 -1.71
C ILE A 96 4.77 -25.83 -3.18
N ALA A 97 5.43 -24.87 -3.84
CA ALA A 97 5.27 -24.60 -5.27
C ALA A 97 6.01 -25.60 -6.21
N ARG A 98 6.59 -26.69 -5.66
CA ARG A 98 7.30 -27.75 -6.41
C ARG A 98 6.49 -29.05 -6.58
N LYS A 99 5.21 -29.07 -6.21
CA LYS A 99 4.28 -30.16 -6.54
C LYS A 99 3.34 -29.75 -7.66
#